data_AF-A0A9C7QYX0-F1
#
_entry.id   AF-A0A9C7QYX0-F1
#
_cell.length_a   1.000
_cell.length_b   1.000
_cell.length_c   1.000
_cell.angle_alpha   90.00
_cell.angle_beta   90.00
_cell.angle_gamma   90.00
#
_symmetry.space_group_name_H-M   'P 1'
#
loop_
_entity.id
_entity.type
_entity.pdbx_description
1 polymer ?
#
loop_
_entity_poly.entity_id
_entity_poly.type
_entity_poly.pdbx_seq_one_letter_code
_entity_poly.pdbx_strand_id
1 'polypeptide(L)'
;MKFYLTLFLGFISLPLMAAESHVCHSQAYDYASIGELRLSDDTIFTCREIGQVTIPGLAKRGWKVIHVAQQTEYTGDVDSDSEVIKMYQEIVVYKE
;
A
#
# COMPACT_ATOMS: atom_id res chain seq x y z
N MET A 1 -11.30 -18.68 -58.10
CA MET A 1 -12.10 -17.96 -57.08
C MET A 1 -11.19 -17.72 -55.89
N LYS A 2 -11.01 -16.44 -55.51
CA LYS A 2 -10.04 -15.96 -54.51
C LYS A 2 -10.53 -16.26 -53.10
N PHE A 3 -9.74 -16.99 -52.32
CA PHE A 3 -9.97 -17.31 -50.92
C PHE A 3 -9.53 -16.11 -50.05
N TYR A 4 -10.37 -15.09 -49.96
CA TYR A 4 -10.20 -13.98 -49.01
C TYR A 4 -10.82 -14.37 -47.68
N LEU A 5 -10.09 -15.15 -46.87
CA LEU A 5 -10.40 -15.25 -45.44
C LEU A 5 -9.41 -14.34 -44.71
N THR A 6 -9.70 -13.05 -44.79
CA THR A 6 -8.92 -11.97 -44.18
C THR A 6 -8.99 -12.10 -42.66
N LEU A 7 -7.89 -12.57 -42.10
CA LEU A 7 -7.30 -12.26 -40.79
C LEU A 7 -8.03 -11.14 -40.01
N PHE A 8 -9.01 -11.48 -39.17
CA PHE A 8 -9.70 -10.57 -38.24
C PHE A 8 -9.40 -10.89 -36.76
N LEU A 9 -8.24 -11.49 -36.47
CA LEU A 9 -7.83 -11.87 -35.10
C LEU A 9 -6.95 -10.83 -34.38
N GLY A 10 -6.77 -9.63 -34.93
CA GLY A 10 -5.77 -8.67 -34.44
C GLY A 10 -6.28 -7.46 -33.63
N PHE A 11 -7.58 -7.30 -33.40
CA PHE A 11 -8.12 -5.99 -32.92
C PHE A 11 -8.65 -5.95 -31.49
N ILE A 12 -8.57 -7.05 -30.72
CA ILE A 12 -8.90 -6.96 -29.30
C ILE A 12 -7.61 -6.63 -28.52
N SER A 13 -7.12 -5.41 -28.70
CA SER A 13 -6.18 -4.81 -27.77
C SER A 13 -6.98 -4.46 -26.52
N LEU A 14 -7.25 -5.46 -25.66
CA LEU A 14 -7.77 -5.18 -24.33
C LEU A 14 -6.73 -4.28 -23.66
N PRO A 15 -7.13 -3.13 -23.10
CA PRO A 15 -6.18 -2.34 -22.34
C PRO A 15 -5.69 -3.26 -21.21
N LEU A 16 -4.37 -3.47 -21.15
CA LEU A 16 -3.74 -4.19 -20.07
C LEU A 16 -3.91 -3.32 -18.83
N MET A 17 -5.00 -3.50 -18.09
CA MET A 17 -5.22 -2.86 -16.79
C MET A 17 -4.20 -3.48 -15.84
N ALA A 18 -3.03 -2.85 -15.75
CA ALA A 18 -2.00 -3.25 -14.81
C ALA A 18 -2.53 -2.96 -13.40
N ALA A 19 -3.19 -3.96 -12.84
CA ALA A 19 -3.58 -4.03 -11.44
C ALA A 19 -2.36 -3.64 -10.58
N GLU A 20 -2.41 -2.45 -9.99
CA GLU A 20 -1.31 -1.89 -9.22
C GLU A 20 -1.63 -2.03 -7.74
N SER A 21 -0.65 -2.53 -6.96
CA SER A 21 -0.79 -2.65 -5.52
C SER A 21 0.47 -2.17 -4.82
N HIS A 22 0.29 -1.43 -3.73
CA HIS A 22 1.40 -0.96 -2.91
C HIS A 22 1.16 -1.21 -1.43
N VAL A 23 2.25 -1.43 -0.73
CA VAL A 23 2.29 -1.41 0.73
C VAL A 23 2.67 -0.01 1.18
N CYS A 24 1.93 0.51 2.16
CA CYS A 24 2.19 1.78 2.78
C CYS A 24 2.27 1.63 4.29
N HIS A 25 3.12 2.43 4.93
CA HIS A 25 3.33 2.37 6.37
C HIS A 25 3.01 3.72 7.01
N SER A 26 2.38 3.70 8.18
CA SER A 26 2.22 4.90 9.01
C SER A 26 3.55 5.31 9.64
N GLN A 27 3.54 6.41 10.38
CA GLN A 27 4.60 6.68 11.36
C GLN A 27 4.72 5.51 12.35
N ALA A 28 5.96 5.22 12.74
CA ALA A 28 6.27 4.26 13.79
C ALA A 28 6.28 4.94 15.17
N TYR A 29 5.68 4.27 16.14
CA TYR A 29 5.58 4.71 17.54
C TYR A 29 6.30 3.73 18.44
N ASP A 30 6.95 4.22 19.49
CA ASP A 30 7.47 3.34 20.53
C ASP A 30 6.30 2.64 21.24
N TYR A 31 6.54 1.41 21.71
CA TYR A 31 5.52 0.62 22.42
C TYR A 31 4.90 1.37 23.61
N ALA A 32 5.69 2.19 24.31
CA ALA A 32 5.21 3.02 25.41
C ALA A 32 4.14 4.05 24.99
N SER A 33 4.11 4.44 23.71
CA SER A 33 3.19 5.42 23.12
C SER A 33 2.14 4.78 22.21
N ILE A 34 1.90 3.46 22.31
CA ILE A 34 0.92 2.74 21.47
C ILE A 34 -0.50 3.33 21.52
N GLY A 35 -0.86 4.06 22.59
CA GLY A 35 -2.16 4.74 22.69
C GLY A 35 -2.42 5.77 21.57
N GLU A 36 -1.35 6.28 20.95
CA GLU A 36 -1.38 7.19 19.80
C GLU A 36 -1.57 6.47 18.46
N LEU A 37 -1.30 5.17 18.41
CA LEU A 37 -1.45 4.34 17.22
C LEU A 37 -2.94 4.04 16.98
N ARG A 38 -3.66 5.02 16.43
CA ARG A 38 -5.07 4.89 16.03
C ARG A 38 -5.19 5.08 14.53
N LEU A 39 -5.90 4.16 13.90
CA LEU A 39 -6.28 4.32 12.50
C LEU A 39 -7.30 5.45 12.43
N SER A 40 -6.96 6.51 11.73
CA SER A 40 -7.84 7.65 11.53
C SER A 40 -7.71 8.18 10.10
N ASP A 41 -8.68 9.00 9.70
CA ASP A 41 -8.66 9.66 8.40
C ASP A 41 -7.49 10.66 8.24
N ASP A 42 -6.90 11.09 9.35
CA ASP A 42 -5.75 12.00 9.39
C ASP A 42 -4.40 11.26 9.43
N THR A 43 -4.43 9.93 9.59
CA THR A 43 -3.21 9.12 9.63
C THR A 43 -2.49 9.21 8.29
N ILE A 44 -1.24 9.69 8.33
CA ILE A 44 -0.39 9.82 7.15
C ILE A 44 0.32 8.49 6.91
N PHE A 45 0.13 7.94 5.71
CA PHE A 45 0.82 6.76 5.23
C PHE A 45 1.88 7.15 4.21
N THR A 46 3.05 6.55 4.32
CA THR A 46 4.13 6.65 3.35
C THR A 46 4.11 5.41 2.46
N CYS A 47 3.80 5.62 1.19
CA CYS A 47 3.85 4.60 0.14
C CYS A 47 5.05 4.87 -0.76
N ARG A 48 5.77 3.84 -1.21
CA ARG A 48 6.97 4.01 -2.06
C ARG A 48 6.71 4.82 -3.34
N GLU A 49 5.61 4.54 -4.03
CA GLU A 49 5.34 5.11 -5.36
C GLU A 49 4.26 6.21 -5.32
N ILE A 50 3.34 6.16 -4.35
CA ILE A 50 2.26 7.17 -4.18
C ILE A 50 2.74 8.39 -3.37
N GLY A 51 3.80 8.24 -2.56
CA GLY A 51 4.28 9.24 -1.61
C GLY A 51 3.51 9.24 -0.28
N GLN A 52 3.51 10.38 0.41
CA GLN A 52 2.78 10.57 1.66
C GLN A 52 1.32 10.97 1.41
N VAL A 53 0.38 10.22 1.99
CA VAL A 53 -1.05 10.40 1.74
C VAL A 53 -1.89 9.81 2.88
N THR A 54 -3.09 10.36 3.10
CA THR A 54 -4.07 9.81 4.04
C THR A 54 -5.04 8.85 3.35
N ILE A 55 -5.83 8.08 4.12
CA ILE A 55 -6.85 7.19 3.55
C ILE A 55 -7.87 7.95 2.67
N PRO A 56 -8.44 9.10 3.10
CA PRO A 56 -9.27 9.91 2.21
C PRO A 56 -8.52 10.43 0.98
N GLY A 57 -7.23 10.73 1.11
CA GLY A 57 -6.38 11.13 -0.01
C GLY A 57 -6.18 10.03 -1.05
N LEU A 58 -6.01 8.78 -0.60
CA LEU A 58 -5.95 7.58 -1.44
C LEU A 58 -7.26 7.37 -2.18
N ALA A 59 -8.39 7.43 -1.47
CA ALA A 59 -9.72 7.28 -2.06
C ALA A 59 -10.01 8.32 -3.15
N LYS A 60 -9.66 9.60 -2.92
CA LYS A 60 -9.78 10.67 -3.91
C LYS A 60 -8.96 10.43 -5.18
N ARG A 61 -7.87 9.67 -5.08
CA ARG A 61 -6.98 9.30 -6.20
C ARG A 61 -7.39 7.97 -6.87
N GLY A 62 -8.50 7.37 -6.43
CA GLY A 62 -9.03 6.10 -6.96
C GLY A 62 -8.39 4.85 -6.38
N TRP A 63 -7.61 4.97 -5.31
CA TRP A 63 -7.04 3.82 -4.60
C TRP A 63 -8.05 3.24 -3.61
N LYS A 64 -8.06 1.92 -3.50
CA LYS A 64 -8.86 1.16 -2.53
C LYS A 64 -7.93 0.55 -1.49
N VAL A 65 -8.21 0.75 -0.20
CA VAL A 65 -7.51 0.01 0.85
C VAL A 65 -8.11 -1.40 0.92
N ILE A 66 -7.29 -2.42 0.70
CA ILE A 66 -7.72 -3.83 0.67
C ILE A 66 -7.23 -4.63 1.87
N HIS A 67 -6.23 -4.12 2.60
CA HIS A 67 -5.72 -4.74 3.81
C HIS A 67 -5.25 -3.67 4.79
N VAL A 68 -5.45 -3.92 6.09
CA VAL A 68 -4.91 -3.11 7.19
C VAL A 68 -4.33 -4.07 8.23
N ALA A 69 -3.09 -3.83 8.63
CA ALA A 69 -2.38 -4.60 9.64
C ALA A 69 -1.71 -3.65 10.64
N GLN A 70 -1.51 -4.14 11.86
CA GLN A 70 -0.58 -3.53 12.81
C GLN A 70 0.68 -4.36 12.85
N GLN A 71 1.83 -3.73 12.61
CA GLN A 71 3.13 -4.37 12.63
C GLN A 71 3.89 -3.98 13.89
N THR A 72 4.72 -4.90 14.38
CA THR A 72 5.66 -4.67 15.48
C THR A 72 7.06 -4.94 14.97
N GLU A 73 7.95 -3.97 15.14
CA GLU A 73 9.36 -4.05 14.75
C GLU A 73 10.22 -4.02 16.00
N TYR A 74 11.09 -5.03 16.12
CA TYR A 74 12.05 -5.14 17.20
C TYR A 74 13.39 -4.60 16.68
N THR A 75 13.74 -3.38 17.07
CA THR A 75 15.08 -2.85 16.82
C THR A 75 15.93 -3.16 18.04
N GLY A 76 16.52 -4.35 18.06
CA GLY A 76 17.57 -4.71 19.01
C GLY A 76 18.94 -4.38 18.40
N ASP A 77 19.68 -3.46 19.01
CA ASP A 77 21.13 -3.46 18.84
C ASP A 77 21.70 -4.58 19.71
N VAL A 78 22.50 -5.47 19.12
CA VAL A 78 23.05 -6.66 19.80
C VAL A 78 23.94 -6.31 21.02
N ASP A 79 24.31 -5.04 21.15
CA ASP A 79 25.24 -4.49 22.15
C ASP A 79 24.59 -3.51 23.16
N SER A 80 23.25 -3.32 23.13
CA SER A 80 22.55 -2.44 24.08
C SER A 80 21.42 -3.17 24.77
N ASP A 81 21.36 -3.11 26.10
CA ASP A 81 20.31 -3.68 26.98
C ASP A 81 18.91 -3.05 26.77
N SER A 82 18.67 -2.39 25.65
CA SER A 82 17.48 -1.63 25.33
C SER A 82 16.89 -2.09 24.01
N GLU A 83 16.12 -3.19 24.03
CA GLU A 83 15.25 -3.55 22.92
C GLU A 83 14.23 -2.43 22.70
N VAL A 84 14.35 -1.72 21.57
CA VAL A 84 13.35 -0.71 21.20
C VAL A 84 12.29 -1.40 20.36
N ILE A 85 11.08 -1.50 20.91
CA ILE A 85 9.92 -2.07 20.22
C ILE A 85 9.14 -0.92 19.59
N LYS A 86 9.09 -0.91 18.26
CA LYS A 86 8.31 0.03 17.47
C LYS A 86 7.05 -0.63 16.93
N MET A 87 5.98 0.13 16.81
CA MET A 87 4.73 -0.30 16.23
C MET A 87 4.25 0.69 15.19
N TYR A 88 3.74 0.19 14.08
CA TYR A 88 3.18 1.01 13.00
C TYR A 88 2.01 0.29 12.35
N GLN A 89 1.21 1.05 11.60
CA GLN A 89 0.14 0.52 10.77
C GLN A 89 0.64 0.32 9.35
N GLU A 90 0.27 -0.79 8.77
CA GLU A 90 0.53 -1.13 7.38
C GLU A 90 -0.79 -1.26 6.65
N ILE A 91 -0.89 -0.63 5.48
CA ILE A 91 -2.03 -0.80 4.59
C ILE A 91 -1.56 -1.29 3.23
N VAL A 92 -2.39 -2.14 2.61
CA VAL A 92 -2.24 -2.50 1.20
C VAL A 92 -3.30 -1.76 0.43
N VAL A 93 -2.86 -1.00 -0.57
CA VAL A 93 -3.71 -0.23 -1.47
C VAL A 93 -3.68 -0.83 -2.87
N TYR A 94 -4.81 -0.75 -3.55
CA TYR A 94 -5.04 -1.34 -4.85
C TYR A 94 -5.73 -0.35 -5.79
N LYS A 95 -5.36 -0.38 -7.07
CA LYS A 95 -6.02 0.37 -8.14
C LYS A 95 -6.12 -0.49 -9.40
N GLU A 96 -7.29 -0.42 -10.04
CA GLU A 96 -7.62 -1.08 -11.31
C GLU A 96 -7.13 -0.26 -12.50
#